data_AF-A0A6G3MKW8-F1
#
_entry.id   AF-A0A6G3MKW8-F1
#
_cell.length_a   1.000
_cell.length_b   1.000
_cell.length_c   1.000
_cell.angle_alpha   90.00
_cell.angle_beta   90.00
_cell.angle_gamma   90.00
#
_symmetry.space_group_name_H-M   'P 1'
#
loop_
_entity.id
_entity.type
_entity.pdbx_description
1 polymer ?
#
loop_
_entity_poly.entity_id
_entity_poly.type
_entity_poly.pdbx_seq_one_letter_code
_entity_poly.pdbx_strand_id
1 'polypeptide(L)'
;DLIVKTSIHVDNYPITNAAGYKYSLNYGFGLLDAHALIDLATDVKFGIMPPLRTCQTLYFDVDRSVFYGGRIVSTIYTSGCIGTPSSTSSIEVLILTLSIDVSSRNAVTAYLTSPSGTRVPILESRVLDKSDEGLFDWDIKVMAFYGERSYGFWRLEVIIANSHKAKLLKWGFKVYGSSNPEVNLLKH
;
A
#
# COMPACT_ATOMS: atom_id res chain seq x y z
N ASP A 1 6.71 5.01 -13.89
CA ASP A 1 6.44 6.41 -14.28
C ASP A 1 5.55 6.61 -15.48
N LEU A 2 5.94 6.22 -16.69
CA LEU A 2 5.20 6.58 -17.92
C LEU A 2 3.71 6.24 -17.83
N ILE A 3 3.36 4.98 -17.57
CA ILE A 3 1.96 4.55 -17.43
C ILE A 3 1.22 5.38 -16.38
N VAL A 4 1.82 5.60 -15.21
CA VAL A 4 1.18 6.37 -14.12
C VAL A 4 0.88 7.81 -14.56
N LYS A 5 1.80 8.42 -15.31
CA LYS A 5 1.71 9.84 -15.72
C LYS A 5 0.84 10.06 -16.95
N THR A 6 0.64 9.06 -17.79
CA THR A 6 -0.07 9.19 -19.07
C THR A 6 -1.39 8.44 -19.14
N SER A 7 -1.75 7.68 -18.10
CA SER A 7 -3.01 6.94 -18.10
C SER A 7 -4.22 7.88 -18.08
N ILE A 8 -5.26 7.51 -18.83
CA ILE A 8 -6.54 8.20 -18.85
C ILE A 8 -7.45 7.60 -17.76
N HIS A 9 -7.84 8.40 -16.78
CA HIS A 9 -8.75 7.96 -15.73
C HIS A 9 -10.17 7.75 -16.26
N VAL A 10 -10.71 6.55 -16.01
CA VAL A 10 -12.05 6.14 -16.46
C VAL A 10 -12.97 5.71 -15.33
N ASP A 11 -12.45 5.64 -14.10
CA ASP A 11 -13.25 5.33 -12.92
C ASP A 11 -13.96 6.61 -12.43
N ASN A 12 -15.24 6.48 -12.07
CA ASN A 12 -16.03 7.56 -11.48
C ASN A 12 -15.66 7.79 -10.01
N TYR A 13 -15.12 6.76 -9.34
CA TYR A 13 -14.82 6.81 -7.90
C TYR A 13 -13.38 6.35 -7.58
N PRO A 14 -12.35 6.98 -8.20
CA PRO A 14 -10.97 6.62 -7.91
C PRO A 14 -10.57 7.08 -6.51
N ILE A 15 -9.63 6.35 -5.91
CA ILE A 15 -8.91 6.83 -4.73
C ILE A 15 -7.94 7.91 -5.20
N THR A 16 -8.13 9.15 -4.76
CA THR A 16 -7.12 10.20 -4.94
C THR A 16 -6.21 10.20 -3.72
N ASN A 17 -4.94 9.90 -3.95
CA ASN A 17 -3.95 9.77 -2.89
C ASN A 17 -3.36 11.14 -2.50
N ALA A 18 -2.57 11.19 -1.43
CA ALA A 18 -2.03 12.44 -0.91
C ALA A 18 -0.94 13.08 -1.79
N ALA A 19 -0.39 12.31 -2.74
CA ALA A 19 0.51 12.81 -3.78
C ALA A 19 -0.24 13.29 -5.04
N GLY A 20 -1.58 13.25 -5.03
CA GLY A 20 -2.42 13.73 -6.12
C GLY A 20 -2.69 12.70 -7.23
N TYR A 21 -2.20 11.47 -7.09
CA TYR A 21 -2.46 10.40 -8.06
C TYR A 21 -3.82 9.75 -7.81
N LYS A 22 -4.55 9.47 -8.88
CA LYS A 22 -5.79 8.71 -8.84
C LYS A 22 -5.53 7.24 -9.13
N TYR A 23 -6.07 6.36 -8.31
CA TYR A 23 -5.95 4.92 -8.43
C TYR A 23 -7.32 4.26 -8.28
N SER A 24 -7.70 3.45 -9.25
CA SER A 24 -8.87 2.58 -9.21
C SER A 24 -8.48 1.17 -8.76
N LEU A 25 -9.29 0.56 -7.91
CA LEU A 25 -9.13 -0.84 -7.55
C LEU A 25 -9.43 -1.78 -8.74
N ASN A 26 -10.21 -1.32 -9.71
CA ASN A 26 -10.62 -2.08 -10.89
C ASN A 26 -9.72 -1.82 -12.10
N TYR A 27 -9.27 -0.56 -12.27
CA TYR A 27 -8.58 -0.11 -13.48
C TYR A 27 -7.15 0.40 -13.23
N GLY A 28 -6.65 0.32 -11.99
CA GLY A 28 -5.34 0.85 -11.63
C GLY A 28 -5.26 2.36 -11.90
N PHE A 29 -4.19 2.82 -12.55
CA PHE A 29 -4.05 4.24 -12.91
C PHE A 29 -4.95 4.67 -14.08
N GLY A 30 -5.61 3.75 -14.77
CA GLY A 30 -6.52 4.05 -15.87
C GLY A 30 -6.16 3.34 -17.17
N LEU A 31 -6.78 3.79 -18.27
CA LEU A 31 -6.50 3.25 -19.60
C LEU A 31 -5.16 3.75 -20.11
N LEU A 32 -4.43 2.86 -20.78
CA LEU A 32 -3.18 3.22 -21.45
C LEU A 32 -3.45 4.18 -22.62
N ASP A 33 -2.78 5.34 -22.61
CA ASP A 33 -2.69 6.22 -23.77
C ASP A 33 -1.34 5.99 -24.47
N ALA A 34 -1.37 5.31 -25.61
CA ALA A 34 -0.16 4.99 -26.37
C ALA A 34 0.52 6.23 -26.94
N HIS A 35 -0.25 7.24 -27.37
CA HIS A 35 0.30 8.45 -27.95
C HIS A 35 0.98 9.29 -26.87
N ALA A 36 0.29 9.57 -25.77
CA ALA A 36 0.86 10.31 -24.65
C ALA A 36 2.07 9.59 -24.03
N LEU A 37 2.07 8.25 -24.01
CA LEU A 37 3.21 7.47 -23.55
C LEU A 37 4.45 7.68 -24.42
N ILE A 38 4.30 7.63 -25.75
CA ILE A 38 5.41 7.85 -26.70
C ILE A 38 5.90 9.30 -26.61
N ASP A 39 4.98 10.26 -26.55
CA ASP A 39 5.31 11.68 -26.46
C ASP A 39 6.12 11.95 -25.19
N LEU A 40 5.69 11.42 -24.04
CA LEU A 40 6.42 11.58 -22.79
C LEU A 40 7.77 10.83 -22.80
N ALA A 41 7.83 9.64 -23.40
CA ALA A 41 9.06 8.85 -23.46
C ALA A 41 10.14 9.45 -24.37
N THR A 42 9.74 10.27 -25.34
CA THR A 42 10.66 10.93 -26.29
C THR A 42 10.95 12.39 -25.92
N ASP A 43 10.28 12.96 -24.91
CA ASP A 43 10.59 14.29 -24.38
C ASP A 43 11.97 14.29 -23.71
N VAL A 44 12.85 15.20 -24.15
CA VAL A 44 14.19 15.42 -23.58
C VAL A 44 14.16 15.82 -22.10
N LYS A 45 13.04 16.33 -21.59
CA LYS A 45 12.81 16.65 -20.18
C LYS A 45 12.48 15.42 -19.35
N PHE A 46 12.06 14.31 -19.99
CA PHE A 46 11.81 13.06 -19.29
C PHE A 46 13.14 12.39 -18.95
N GLY A 47 13.67 12.74 -17.77
CA GLY A 47 14.92 12.20 -17.26
C GLY A 47 14.82 10.75 -16.80
N ILE A 48 15.98 10.12 -16.65
CA ILE A 48 16.11 8.79 -16.05
C ILE A 48 15.62 8.85 -14.60
N MET A 49 14.80 7.86 -14.21
CA MET A 49 14.32 7.76 -12.84
C MET A 49 15.45 7.47 -11.85
N PRO A 50 15.35 7.96 -10.61
CA PRO A 50 16.31 7.61 -9.58
C PRO A 50 16.40 6.09 -9.41
N PRO A 51 17.55 5.55 -8.95
CA PRO A 51 17.70 4.12 -8.71
C PRO A 51 16.61 3.60 -7.76
N LEU A 52 16.03 2.45 -8.10
CA LEU A 52 15.06 1.76 -7.26
C LEU A 52 15.73 1.33 -5.95
N ARG A 53 15.07 1.65 -4.83
CA ARG A 53 15.47 1.30 -3.47
C ARG A 53 14.36 0.53 -2.79
N THR A 54 14.75 -0.24 -1.79
CA THR A 54 13.83 -1.07 -1.01
C THR A 54 14.05 -0.84 0.47
N CYS A 55 12.96 -0.54 1.19
CA CYS A 55 12.95 -0.44 2.65
C CYS A 55 11.89 -1.40 3.22
N GLN A 56 12.25 -2.17 4.24
CA GLN A 56 11.36 -3.14 4.87
C GLN A 56 11.20 -2.82 6.35
N THR A 57 9.95 -2.87 6.84
CA THR A 57 9.68 -2.79 8.28
C THR A 57 9.99 -4.13 8.94
N LEU A 58 10.22 -4.11 10.25
CA LEU A 58 10.05 -5.33 11.04
C LEU A 58 8.59 -5.80 10.97
N TYR A 59 8.37 -7.09 11.16
CA TYR A 59 7.03 -7.61 11.42
C TYR A 59 6.66 -7.29 12.88
N PHE A 60 5.50 -6.68 13.07
CA PHE A 60 5.00 -6.34 14.39
C PHE A 60 3.99 -7.39 14.83
N ASP A 61 4.31 -8.09 15.91
CA ASP A 61 3.38 -8.99 16.58
C ASP A 61 2.28 -8.17 17.24
N VAL A 62 1.05 -8.40 16.81
CA VAL A 62 -0.14 -7.70 17.32
C VAL A 62 -0.84 -8.54 18.37
N ASP A 63 -0.99 -9.84 18.10
CA ASP A 63 -1.62 -10.84 18.98
C ASP A 63 -3.02 -10.43 19.50
N ARG A 64 -3.84 -9.79 18.66
CA ARG A 64 -5.20 -9.33 19.04
C ARG A 64 -6.29 -10.17 18.41
N SER A 65 -7.32 -10.47 19.19
CA SER A 65 -8.45 -11.30 18.78
C SER A 65 -9.78 -10.56 18.88
N VAL A 66 -10.72 -10.97 18.02
CA VAL A 66 -12.16 -10.71 18.15
C VAL A 66 -12.90 -12.05 18.08
N PHE A 67 -13.97 -12.20 18.86
CA PHE A 67 -14.66 -13.50 19.00
C PHE A 67 -16.04 -13.55 18.33
N TYR A 68 -16.70 -12.41 18.12
CA TYR A 68 -18.06 -12.32 17.56
C TYR A 68 -18.18 -11.17 16.55
N GLY A 69 -17.18 -11.03 15.68
CA GLY A 69 -17.00 -9.86 14.84
C GLY A 69 -16.41 -8.68 15.60
N GLY A 70 -16.08 -7.63 14.85
CA GLY A 70 -15.52 -6.40 15.42
C GLY A 70 -14.39 -5.84 14.58
N ARG A 71 -13.54 -5.03 15.22
CA ARG A 71 -12.47 -4.29 14.55
C ARG A 71 -11.16 -4.39 15.32
N ILE A 72 -10.09 -4.75 14.62
CA ILE A 72 -8.72 -4.73 15.11
C ILE A 72 -7.99 -3.57 14.42
N VAL A 73 -7.33 -2.73 15.20
CA VAL A 73 -6.51 -1.62 14.70
C VAL A 73 -5.10 -1.80 15.22
N SER A 74 -4.12 -1.69 14.32
CA SER A 74 -2.69 -1.72 14.66
C SER A 74 -1.96 -0.63 13.88
N THR A 75 -0.99 0.00 14.52
CA THR A 75 -0.21 1.10 13.94
C THR A 75 1.27 0.77 14.08
N ILE A 76 2.03 0.98 12.99
CA ILE A 76 3.49 0.82 13.00
C ILE A 76 4.14 2.11 12.52
N TYR A 77 5.26 2.47 13.14
CA TYR A 77 6.10 3.57 12.67
C TYR A 77 7.23 3.01 11.81
N THR A 78 7.51 3.65 10.68
CA THR A 78 8.72 3.40 9.89
C THR A 78 9.46 4.69 9.64
N SER A 79 10.79 4.64 9.68
CA SER A 79 11.65 5.75 9.26
C SER A 79 11.78 5.86 7.75
N GLY A 80 11.20 4.95 6.96
CA GLY A 80 11.44 4.88 5.51
C GLY A 80 12.92 4.61 5.17
N CYS A 81 13.66 4.02 6.12
CA CYS A 81 15.11 3.77 6.02
C CYS A 81 15.94 5.04 5.74
N ILE A 82 15.44 6.21 6.14
CA ILE A 82 16.11 7.51 5.97
C ILE A 82 17.52 7.45 6.59
N GLY A 83 18.50 7.98 5.86
CA GLY A 83 19.90 7.96 6.26
C GLY A 83 20.68 6.71 5.84
N THR A 84 20.06 5.77 5.12
CA THR A 84 20.71 4.56 4.61
C THR A 84 20.62 4.48 3.07
N PRO A 85 21.41 3.61 2.41
CA PRO A 85 21.26 3.32 0.98
C PRO A 85 19.86 2.81 0.60
N SER A 86 19.13 2.22 1.54
CA SER A 86 17.76 1.71 1.38
C SER A 86 16.67 2.78 1.54
N SER A 87 17.02 4.05 1.75
CA SER A 87 16.06 5.14 1.96
C SER A 87 15.04 5.23 0.82
N THR A 88 13.75 5.16 1.15
CA THR A 88 12.64 5.30 0.20
C THR A 88 11.78 6.50 0.62
N SER A 89 12.07 7.70 0.11
CA SER A 89 11.26 8.88 0.47
C SER A 89 9.95 8.97 -0.32
N SER A 90 9.88 8.31 -1.49
CA SER A 90 8.68 8.23 -2.34
C SER A 90 8.37 6.78 -2.63
N ILE A 91 7.10 6.39 -2.53
CA ILE A 91 6.62 5.03 -2.77
C ILE A 91 6.34 4.84 -4.26
N GLU A 92 6.80 3.73 -4.83
CA GLU A 92 6.33 3.24 -6.13
C GLU A 92 5.42 2.03 -5.95
N VAL A 93 5.80 1.10 -5.07
CA VAL A 93 5.03 -0.10 -4.73
C VAL A 93 5.17 -0.40 -3.26
N LEU A 94 4.07 -0.75 -2.59
CA LEU A 94 4.08 -1.32 -1.26
C LEU A 94 3.65 -2.79 -1.33
N ILE A 95 4.37 -3.69 -0.66
CA ILE A 95 3.95 -5.08 -0.42
C ILE A 95 3.71 -5.23 1.08
N LEU A 96 2.44 -5.39 1.45
CA LEU A 96 2.04 -5.68 2.81
C LEU A 96 2.03 -7.18 3.01
N THR A 97 2.68 -7.65 4.07
CA THR A 97 2.61 -9.06 4.50
C THR A 97 1.86 -9.12 5.81
N LEU A 98 0.83 -9.96 5.89
CA LEU A 98 0.04 -10.12 7.11
C LEU A 98 -0.25 -11.59 7.43
N SER A 99 -0.34 -11.89 8.72
CA SER A 99 -0.81 -13.18 9.22
C SER A 99 -2.03 -12.98 10.10
N ILE A 100 -3.16 -13.54 9.69
CA ILE A 100 -4.44 -13.53 10.40
C ILE A 100 -5.04 -14.93 10.39
N ASP A 101 -5.32 -15.44 11.57
CA ASP A 101 -6.15 -16.62 11.76
C ASP A 101 -7.62 -16.18 11.78
N VAL A 102 -8.48 -16.78 10.96
CA VAL A 102 -9.89 -16.41 10.86
C VAL A 102 -10.77 -17.63 10.61
N SER A 103 -11.91 -17.67 11.29
CA SER A 103 -12.92 -18.72 11.13
C SER A 103 -13.54 -18.84 9.74
N SER A 104 -13.52 -17.78 8.95
CA SER A 104 -13.88 -17.80 7.53
C SER A 104 -13.30 -16.59 6.81
N ARG A 105 -12.54 -16.82 5.74
CA ARG A 105 -11.83 -15.77 4.99
C ARG A 105 -12.76 -14.75 4.34
N ASN A 106 -14.00 -15.10 4.02
CA ASN A 106 -15.00 -14.18 3.49
C ASN A 106 -15.37 -13.04 4.46
N ALA A 107 -15.15 -13.24 5.75
CA ALA A 107 -15.55 -12.32 6.80
C ALA A 107 -14.56 -11.17 7.02
N VAL A 108 -13.40 -11.21 6.35
CA VAL A 108 -12.32 -10.24 6.54
C VAL A 108 -12.43 -9.11 5.53
N THR A 109 -12.38 -7.88 6.02
CA THR A 109 -12.07 -6.69 5.22
C THR A 109 -10.93 -5.95 5.89
N ALA A 110 -9.96 -5.46 5.12
CA ALA A 110 -8.82 -4.75 5.67
C ALA A 110 -8.53 -3.47 4.89
N TYR A 111 -8.09 -2.46 5.63
CA TYR A 111 -7.69 -1.16 5.11
C TYR A 111 -6.30 -0.79 5.63
N LEU A 112 -5.49 -0.23 4.76
CA LEU A 112 -4.21 0.37 5.12
C LEU A 112 -4.31 1.89 4.96
N THR A 113 -3.83 2.62 5.96
CA THR A 113 -3.73 4.09 5.91
C THR A 113 -2.28 4.52 5.93
N SER A 114 -1.88 5.34 4.97
CA SER A 114 -0.52 5.89 4.86
C SER A 114 -0.25 7.00 5.89
N PRO A 115 1.02 7.36 6.13
CA PRO A 115 1.40 8.51 6.95
C PRO A 115 0.87 9.84 6.43
N SER A 116 0.44 9.90 5.16
CA SER A 116 -0.13 11.09 4.53
C SER A 116 -1.67 11.13 4.61
N GLY A 117 -2.30 10.10 5.18
CA GLY A 117 -3.74 10.04 5.42
C GLY A 117 -4.56 9.31 4.35
N THR A 118 -3.94 8.84 3.26
CA THR A 118 -4.64 8.04 2.25
C THR A 118 -5.04 6.70 2.84
N ARG A 119 -6.32 6.35 2.75
CA ARG A 119 -6.86 5.08 3.24
C ARG A 119 -7.30 4.21 2.05
N VAL A 120 -6.74 3.01 1.95
CA VAL A 120 -6.93 2.10 0.82
C VAL A 120 -7.48 0.76 1.31
N PRO A 121 -8.57 0.23 0.73
CA PRO A 121 -8.96 -1.16 0.94
C PRO A 121 -7.93 -2.09 0.30
N ILE A 122 -7.39 -3.01 1.10
CA ILE A 122 -6.35 -3.96 0.71
C ILE A 122 -6.86 -5.40 0.69
N LEU A 123 -7.95 -5.67 1.42
CA LEU A 123 -8.73 -6.90 1.35
C LEU A 123 -10.19 -6.51 1.42
N GLU A 124 -10.98 -7.01 0.48
CA GLU A 124 -12.43 -6.89 0.48
C GLU A 124 -13.08 -8.22 0.88
N SER A 125 -14.34 -8.17 1.31
CA SER A 125 -15.10 -9.38 1.60
C SER A 125 -15.25 -10.22 0.33
N ARG A 126 -14.81 -11.47 0.40
CA ARG A 126 -14.88 -12.45 -0.69
C ARG A 126 -15.99 -13.44 -0.36
N VAL A 127 -17.24 -13.09 -0.64
CA VAL A 127 -18.46 -13.79 -0.19
C VAL A 127 -18.40 -15.33 -0.33
N LEU A 128 -17.77 -15.82 -1.40
CA LEU A 128 -17.65 -17.25 -1.71
C LEU A 128 -16.47 -17.96 -1.02
N ASP A 129 -15.50 -17.23 -0.46
CA ASP A 129 -14.33 -17.79 0.22
C ASP A 129 -14.66 -18.19 1.66
N LYS A 130 -15.29 -19.35 1.83
CA LYS A 130 -15.71 -19.85 3.14
C LYS A 130 -14.59 -20.55 3.93
N SER A 131 -13.36 -20.58 3.41
CA SER A 131 -12.27 -21.34 4.02
C SER A 131 -11.82 -20.74 5.36
N ASP A 132 -11.47 -21.62 6.29
CA ASP A 132 -10.98 -21.36 7.65
C ASP A 132 -9.45 -21.48 7.79
N GLU A 133 -8.72 -21.64 6.68
CA GLU A 133 -7.26 -21.78 6.67
C GLU A 133 -6.50 -20.50 7.04
N GLY A 134 -7.19 -19.41 7.38
CA GLY A 134 -6.56 -18.11 7.64
C GLY A 134 -5.84 -17.53 6.43
N LEU A 135 -5.06 -16.47 6.66
CA LEU A 135 -4.08 -15.93 5.73
C LEU A 135 -2.77 -15.83 6.49
N PHE A 136 -1.76 -16.61 6.11
CA PHE A 136 -0.48 -16.65 6.82
C PHE A 136 0.64 -16.18 5.90
N ASP A 137 1.41 -15.18 6.35
CA ASP A 137 2.47 -14.54 5.57
C ASP A 137 1.98 -14.14 4.17
N TRP A 138 0.74 -13.61 4.13
CA TRP A 138 0.05 -13.31 2.89
C TRP A 138 0.46 -11.94 2.36
N ASP A 139 1.08 -11.94 1.17
CA ASP A 139 1.54 -10.74 0.49
C ASP A 139 0.44 -10.07 -0.33
N ILE A 140 0.27 -8.76 -0.12
CA ILE A 140 -0.67 -7.91 -0.84
C ILE A 140 0.11 -6.74 -1.43
N LYS A 141 0.14 -6.68 -2.76
CA LYS A 141 0.77 -5.58 -3.50
C LYS A 141 -0.22 -4.41 -3.63
N VAL A 142 0.22 -3.21 -3.26
CA VAL A 142 -0.59 -1.98 -3.25
C VAL A 142 0.16 -0.88 -3.99
N MET A 143 -0.44 -0.35 -5.05
CA MET A 143 0.12 0.77 -5.84
C MET A 143 -0.60 2.10 -5.60
N ALA A 144 -1.71 2.10 -4.85
CA ALA A 144 -2.50 3.30 -4.57
C ALA A 144 -1.73 4.39 -3.79
N PHE A 145 -0.63 4.05 -3.12
CA PHE A 145 0.23 4.99 -2.40
C PHE A 145 1.36 5.58 -3.25
N TYR A 146 1.34 5.36 -4.58
CA TYR A 146 2.37 5.85 -5.47
C TYR A 146 2.64 7.36 -5.31
N GLY A 147 3.90 7.74 -5.22
CA GLY A 147 4.35 9.11 -5.03
C GLY A 147 4.28 9.63 -3.59
N GLU A 148 3.62 8.92 -2.67
CA GLU A 148 3.55 9.36 -1.28
C GLU A 148 4.83 9.10 -0.50
N ARG A 149 5.01 9.83 0.60
CA ARG A 149 6.07 9.55 1.56
C ARG A 149 5.89 8.19 2.23
N SER A 150 6.98 7.44 2.38
CA SER A 150 6.94 6.14 3.07
C SER A 150 7.10 6.21 4.59
N TYR A 151 7.74 7.27 5.10
CA TYR A 151 8.08 7.41 6.51
C TYR A 151 6.94 7.99 7.33
N GLY A 152 6.82 7.53 8.58
CA GLY A 152 5.78 7.92 9.53
C GLY A 152 4.93 6.74 10.00
N PHE A 153 3.75 7.07 10.54
CA PHE A 153 2.82 6.08 11.08
C PHE A 153 1.91 5.51 10.01
N TRP A 154 1.94 4.19 9.86
CA TRP A 154 1.02 3.41 9.04
C TRP A 154 0.00 2.73 9.93
N ARG A 155 -1.27 2.75 9.53
CA ARG A 155 -2.37 2.17 10.31
C ARG A 155 -3.07 1.07 9.52
N LEU A 156 -3.01 -0.16 10.02
CA LEU A 156 -3.79 -1.29 9.54
C LEU A 156 -5.09 -1.37 10.35
N GLU A 157 -6.22 -1.46 9.65
CA GLU A 157 -7.54 -1.68 10.23
C GLU A 157 -8.14 -2.94 9.60
N VAL A 158 -8.41 -3.95 10.43
CA VAL A 158 -9.05 -5.20 10.04
C VAL A 158 -10.45 -5.24 10.66
N ILE A 159 -11.45 -5.43 9.82
CA ILE A 159 -12.87 -5.55 10.20
C ILE A 159 -13.30 -6.98 9.95
N ILE A 160 -13.96 -7.57 10.94
CA ILE A 160 -14.45 -8.94 10.93
C ILE A 160 -15.98 -8.90 11.04
N ALA A 161 -16.64 -9.57 10.10
CA ALA A 161 -18.09 -9.70 10.10
C ALA A 161 -18.63 -10.36 11.39
N ASN A 162 -19.87 -10.04 11.75
CA ASN A 162 -20.53 -10.61 12.92
C ASN A 162 -20.53 -12.15 12.89
N SER A 163 -20.53 -12.77 14.07
CA SER A 163 -20.50 -14.23 14.23
C SER A 163 -19.20 -14.93 13.78
N HIS A 164 -18.19 -14.18 13.34
CA HIS A 164 -16.88 -14.72 13.02
C HIS A 164 -15.84 -14.33 14.07
N LYS A 165 -14.94 -15.27 14.36
CA LYS A 165 -13.73 -15.02 15.16
C LYS A 165 -12.52 -14.82 14.26
N ALA A 166 -11.60 -13.97 14.70
CA ALA A 166 -10.30 -13.79 14.06
C ALA A 166 -9.24 -13.36 15.07
N LYS A 167 -7.98 -13.64 14.74
CA LYS A 167 -6.80 -13.19 15.48
C LYS A 167 -5.77 -12.65 14.49
N LEU A 168 -5.48 -11.34 14.57
CA LEU A 168 -4.38 -10.72 13.84
C LEU A 168 -3.08 -11.04 14.58
N LEU A 169 -2.23 -11.86 13.96
CA LEU A 169 -1.00 -12.36 14.54
C LEU A 169 0.12 -11.33 14.37
N LYS A 170 0.45 -11.01 13.11
CA LYS A 170 1.52 -10.07 12.77
C LYS A 170 1.25 -9.39 11.44
N TRP A 171 1.89 -8.23 11.24
CA TRP A 171 1.98 -7.61 9.92
C TRP A 171 3.21 -6.72 9.81
N GLY A 172 3.59 -6.44 8.58
CA GLY A 172 4.67 -5.53 8.22
C GLY A 172 4.61 -5.28 6.71
N PHE A 173 5.47 -4.43 6.19
CA PHE A 173 5.49 -4.18 4.76
C PHE A 173 6.88 -3.84 4.24
N LYS A 174 7.02 -4.03 2.93
CA LYS A 174 8.16 -3.64 2.13
C LYS A 174 7.73 -2.55 1.15
N VAL A 175 8.50 -1.47 1.11
CA VAL A 175 8.34 -0.38 0.15
C VAL A 175 9.44 -0.47 -0.88
N TYR A 176 9.04 -0.44 -2.15
CA TYR A 176 9.88 -0.15 -3.30
C TYR A 176 9.63 1.29 -3.72
N GLY A 177 10.69 2.02 -4.04
CA GLY A 177 10.58 3.37 -4.56
C GLY A 177 11.92 4.05 -4.63
N SER A 178 11.94 5.37 -4.51
CA SER A 178 13.15 6.16 -4.69
C SER A 178 13.38 7.13 -3.54
N SER A 179 14.62 7.59 -3.39
CA SER A 179 14.95 8.74 -2.55
C SER A 179 14.96 10.00 -3.42
N ASN A 180 14.20 11.01 -3.02
CA ASN A 180 14.22 12.31 -3.67
C ASN A 180 15.52 13.04 -3.24
N PRO A 181 16.34 13.55 -4.18
CA PRO A 181 17.59 14.22 -3.83
C PRO A 181 17.38 15.46 -2.93
N GLU A 182 16.23 16.13 -3.02
CA GLU A 182 15.95 17.34 -2.23
C GLU A 182 15.81 17.07 -0.72
N VAL A 183 15.44 15.86 -0.31
CA VAL A 183 15.37 15.50 1.12
C VAL A 183 16.78 15.30 1.72
N ASN A 184 17.80 15.11 0.88
CA ASN A 184 19.19 15.04 1.33
C ASN A 184 19.84 16.41 1.55
N LEU A 185 19.21 17.52 1.10
CA LEU A 185 19.79 18.87 1.19
C LEU A 185 19.54 19.57 2.53
N LEU A 186 18.79 18.96 3.46
CA LEU A 186 18.59 19.49 4.83
C LEU A 186 19.61 18.94 5.84
N LYS A 187 20.73 18.39 5.37
CA LYS A 187 21.87 18.00 6.21
C LYS A 187 23.11 18.77 5.81
N HIS A 188 23.14 20.08 6.10
CA HIS A 188 24.35 20.84 6.40
C HIS A 188 23.98 22.07 7.22
#